data_AF-A0A950RFT9-F1
#
_entry.id   AF-A0A950RFT9-F1
#
_cell.length_a   1.000
_cell.length_b   1.000
_cell.length_c   1.000
_cell.angle_alpha   90.00
_cell.angle_beta   90.00
_cell.angle_gamma   90.00
#
_symmetry.space_group_name_H-M   'P 1'
#
loop_
_entity.id
_entity.type
_entity.pdbx_description
1 polymer ?
#
loop_
_entity_poly.entity_id
_entity_poly.type
_entity_poly.pdbx_seq_one_letter_code
_entity_poly.pdbx_strand_id
1 'polypeptide(L)'
;MKYKLDENFGPTIPAAFQQRGLDCQTVHGESLTGADDATVLAAAVAEDRILITMDHDFGNVVAYPPEFPVAWPLSICPAGLRVVCSPSCWSLS
;
A
#
# COMPACT_ATOMS: atom_id res chain seq x y z
N MET A 1 11.34 4.88 4.75
CA MET A 1 9.91 4.67 4.41
C MET A 1 9.89 3.64 3.30
N LYS A 2 9.19 2.52 3.52
CA LYS A 2 9.15 1.39 2.59
C LYS A 2 7.78 1.30 1.96
N TYR A 3 7.73 0.89 0.70
CA TYR A 3 6.50 0.80 -0.07
C TYR A 3 6.28 -0.64 -0.54
N LYS A 4 5.01 -1.03 -0.66
CA LYS A 4 4.55 -2.25 -1.30
C LYS A 4 3.55 -1.86 -2.37
N LEU A 5 3.81 -2.25 -3.61
CA LEU A 5 2.91 -2.03 -4.73
C LEU A 5 2.08 -3.27 -4.98
N ASP A 6 0.79 -3.05 -5.12
CA ASP A 6 -0.17 -4.06 -5.49
C ASP A 6 0.06 -4.63 -6.91
N GLU A 7 -0.60 -5.74 -7.23
CA GLU A 7 -0.45 -6.42 -8.52
C GLU A 7 -0.97 -5.59 -9.71
N ASN A 8 -1.85 -4.61 -9.47
CA ASN A 8 -2.37 -3.75 -10.54
C ASN A 8 -1.29 -2.80 -11.10
N PHE A 9 -0.14 -2.66 -10.43
CA PHE A 9 0.94 -1.80 -10.90
C PHE A 9 1.84 -2.54 -11.90
N GLY A 10 1.80 -2.08 -13.16
CA GLY A 10 2.73 -2.51 -14.21
C GLY A 10 4.19 -2.10 -13.95
N PRO A 11 5.16 -2.66 -14.70
CA PRO A 11 6.60 -2.57 -14.42
C PRO A 11 7.18 -1.15 -14.44
N THR A 12 6.49 -0.20 -15.08
CA THR A 12 6.90 1.20 -15.14
C THR A 12 6.88 1.89 -13.77
N ILE A 13 5.92 1.53 -12.91
CA ILE A 13 5.77 2.18 -11.60
C ILE A 13 6.86 1.74 -10.62
N PRO A 14 7.13 0.44 -10.39
CA PRO A 14 8.26 0.02 -9.56
C PRO A 14 9.61 0.58 -10.03
N ALA A 15 9.83 0.68 -11.35
CA ALA A 15 11.04 1.26 -11.92
C ALA A 15 11.23 2.73 -11.50
N ALA A 16 10.15 3.51 -11.44
CA ALA A 16 10.20 4.90 -10.98
C ALA A 16 10.56 5.02 -9.49
N PHE A 17 10.12 4.09 -8.65
CA PHE A 17 10.51 4.04 -7.23
C PHE A 17 12.01 3.72 -7.09
N GLN A 18 12.48 2.70 -7.83
CA GLN A 18 13.89 2.29 -7.82
C GLN A 18 14.82 3.42 -8.31
N GLN A 19 14.46 4.11 -9.39
CA GLN A 19 15.23 5.25 -9.91
C GLN A 19 15.36 6.40 -8.90
N ARG A 20 14.41 6.53 -7.97
CA ARG A 20 14.42 7.53 -6.90
C ARG A 20 15.11 7.04 -5.62
N GLY A 21 15.64 5.81 -5.61
CA GLY A 21 16.26 5.20 -4.44
C GLY A 21 15.28 4.89 -3.31
N LEU A 22 13.99 4.70 -3.63
CA LEU A 22 12.96 4.35 -2.66
C LEU A 22 12.89 2.81 -2.52
N ASP A 23 12.80 2.32 -1.27
CA ASP A 23 12.57 0.89 -0.99
C ASP A 23 11.12 0.53 -1.35
N CYS A 24 10.98 -0.24 -2.43
CA CYS A 24 9.70 -0.61 -3.00
C CYS A 24 9.74 -2.10 -3.36
N GLN A 25 8.87 -2.88 -2.74
CA GLN A 25 8.57 -4.25 -3.17
C GLN A 25 7.22 -4.31 -3.87
N THR A 26 6.99 -5.38 -4.62
CA THR A 26 5.78 -5.58 -5.43
C THR A 26 5.18 -6.92 -5.09
N VAL A 27 3.85 -7.01 -5.10
CA VAL A 27 3.11 -8.28 -4.97
C VAL A 27 3.62 -9.31 -5.99
N HIS A 28 3.89 -8.87 -7.22
CA HIS A 28 4.54 -9.70 -8.26
C HIS A 28 5.93 -10.21 -7.87
N GLY A 29 6.78 -9.36 -7.29
CA GLY A 29 8.15 -9.71 -6.91
C GLY A 29 8.21 -10.66 -5.71
N GLU A 30 7.15 -10.69 -4.91
CA GLU A 30 7.04 -11.51 -3.71
C GLU A 30 6.19 -12.77 -3.91
N SER A 31 5.77 -13.06 -5.15
CA SER A 31 4.92 -14.20 -5.48
C SER A 31 3.57 -14.21 -4.74
N LEU A 32 3.06 -13.02 -4.43
CA LEU A 32 1.75 -12.81 -3.81
C LEU A 32 0.67 -12.48 -4.85
N THR A 33 0.97 -12.58 -6.14
CA THR A 33 0.01 -12.33 -7.23
C THR A 33 -1.23 -13.21 -7.10
N GLY A 34 -2.42 -12.61 -7.18
CA GLY A 34 -3.71 -13.26 -6.99
C GLY A 34 -4.04 -13.66 -5.54
N ALA A 35 -3.23 -13.26 -4.56
CA ALA A 35 -3.60 -13.37 -3.14
C ALA A 35 -4.73 -12.40 -2.81
N ASP A 36 -5.51 -12.70 -1.77
CA ASP A 36 -6.56 -11.79 -1.31
C ASP A 36 -5.98 -10.54 -0.64
N ASP A 37 -6.81 -9.49 -0.59
CA ASP A 37 -6.47 -8.20 0.00
C ASP A 37 -5.95 -8.31 1.44
N ALA A 38 -6.53 -9.23 2.23
CA ALA A 38 -6.14 -9.46 3.62
C ALA A 38 -4.71 -10.01 3.72
N THR A 39 -4.33 -10.92 2.81
CA THR A 39 -2.98 -11.49 2.73
C THR A 39 -1.97 -10.45 2.29
N VAL A 40 -2.29 -9.66 1.26
CA VAL A 40 -1.41 -8.57 0.78
C VAL A 40 -1.21 -7.51 1.85
N LEU A 41 -2.27 -7.14 2.57
CA LEU A 41 -2.22 -6.19 3.67
C LEU A 41 -1.42 -6.74 4.86
N ALA A 42 -1.63 -8.01 5.23
CA ALA A 42 -0.88 -8.65 6.31
C ALA A 42 0.63 -8.68 6.01
N ALA A 43 1.01 -8.97 4.75
CA ALA A 43 2.40 -8.90 4.32
C ALA A 43 2.96 -7.47 4.42
N ALA A 44 2.22 -6.46 3.95
CA ALA A 44 2.62 -5.07 4.06
C ALA A 44 2.82 -4.62 5.53
N VAL A 45 1.92 -5.02 6.43
CA VAL A 45 2.02 -4.73 7.86
C VAL A 45 3.21 -5.45 8.50
N ALA A 46 3.39 -6.75 8.22
CA ALA A 46 4.48 -7.54 8.77
C ALA A 46 5.86 -7.02 8.35
N GLU A 47 5.96 -6.44 7.16
CA GLU A 47 7.20 -5.90 6.59
C GLU A 47 7.45 -4.42 6.94
N ASP A 48 6.52 -3.78 7.66
CA ASP A 48 6.52 -2.34 7.95
C ASP A 48 6.58 -1.50 6.65
N ARG A 49 5.64 -1.79 5.72
CA ARG A 49 5.52 -1.16 4.41
C ARG A 49 4.17 -0.48 4.22
N ILE A 50 4.20 0.62 3.48
CA ILE A 50 2.99 1.30 3.01
C ILE A 50 2.47 0.56 1.79
N LEU A 51 1.28 -0.03 1.89
CA LEU A 51 0.58 -0.59 0.75
C LEU A 51 0.04 0.53 -0.14
N ILE A 52 0.38 0.48 -1.41
CA ILE A 52 -0.20 1.30 -2.46
C ILE A 52 -0.97 0.34 -3.36
N THR A 53 -2.27 0.55 -3.46
CA THR A 53 -3.21 -0.27 -4.23
C THR A 53 -4.10 0.63 -5.09
N MET A 54 -4.62 0.07 -6.19
CA MET A 54 -5.67 0.67 -7.00
C MET A 54 -7.01 -0.06 -6.84
N ASP A 55 -7.05 -1.10 -6.00
CA ASP A 55 -8.27 -1.84 -5.73
C ASP A 55 -9.21 -0.99 -4.86
N HIS A 56 -10.49 -1.02 -5.23
CA HIS A 56 -11.55 -0.32 -4.52
C HIS A 56 -11.99 -1.09 -3.27
N ASP A 57 -11.68 -2.38 -3.17
CA ASP A 57 -12.13 -3.25 -2.08
C ASP A 57 -11.50 -2.85 -0.73
N PHE A 58 -10.29 -2.26 -0.73
CA PHE A 58 -9.68 -1.62 0.45
C PHE A 58 -10.41 -0.37 0.94
N GLY A 59 -11.33 0.19 0.15
CA GLY A 59 -12.20 1.30 0.55
C GLY A 59 -13.44 0.86 1.35
N ASN A 60 -13.66 -0.44 1.52
CA ASN A 60 -14.80 -0.95 2.28
C ASN A 60 -14.58 -0.78 3.78
N VAL A 61 -15.12 0.30 4.34
CA VAL A 61 -14.99 0.66 5.77
C VAL A 61 -15.56 -0.37 6.76
N VAL A 62 -16.40 -1.31 6.29
CA VAL A 62 -16.91 -2.40 7.14
C VAL A 62 -15.89 -3.52 7.26
N ALA A 63 -15.20 -3.84 6.15
CA ALA A 63 -14.12 -4.82 6.12
C ALA A 63 -12.81 -4.24 6.68
N TYR A 64 -12.61 -2.93 6.48
CA TYR A 64 -11.41 -2.17 6.81
C TYR A 64 -11.78 -0.90 7.60
N PRO A 65 -12.14 -1.04 8.89
CA PRO A 65 -12.51 0.11 9.70
C PRO A 65 -11.33 1.08 9.86
N PRO A 66 -11.58 2.39 10.07
CA PRO A 66 -10.54 3.42 10.10
C PRO A 66 -9.56 3.29 11.29
N GLU A 67 -9.92 2.54 12.33
CA GLU A 67 -9.00 2.11 13.39
C GLU A 67 -7.99 1.03 12.96
N PHE A 68 -8.22 0.36 11.82
CA PHE A 68 -7.20 -0.47 11.17
C PHE A 68 -6.19 0.43 10.42
N PRO A 69 -4.92 0.02 10.28
CA PRO A 69 -3.84 0.83 9.69
C PRO A 69 -4.03 1.26 8.22
N VAL A 70 -5.18 0.97 7.62
CA VAL A 70 -5.63 1.44 6.30
C VAL A 70 -6.17 2.88 6.40
N ALA A 71 -5.28 3.84 6.59
CA ALA A 71 -5.62 5.24 6.81
C ALA A 71 -6.43 5.89 5.66
N TRP A 72 -7.54 6.55 6.01
CA TRP A 72 -8.27 7.58 5.25
C TRP A 72 -8.18 8.92 6.01
N PRO A 73 -8.22 10.11 5.37
CA PRO A 73 -9.23 10.50 4.38
C PRO A 73 -8.68 10.67 2.95
N LEU A 74 -9.41 10.07 2.01
CA LEU A 74 -9.20 10.18 0.56
C LEU A 74 -9.40 11.62 0.08
N SER A 75 -8.35 12.23 -0.47
CA SER A 75 -8.47 13.41 -1.33
C SER A 75 -8.19 12.98 -2.76
N ILE A 76 -9.25 12.84 -3.57
CA ILE A 76 -9.15 12.51 -5.00
C ILE A 76 -8.51 13.70 -5.72
N CYS A 77 -7.28 13.51 -6.21
CA CYS A 77 -6.54 14.51 -7.00
C CYS A 77 -6.64 14.16 -8.49
N PRO A 78 -7.12 15.05 -9.38
CA PRO A 78 -7.40 14.71 -10.78
C PRO A 78 -6.16 14.46 -11.66
N ALA A 79 -4.95 14.39 -11.09
CA ALA A 79 -3.68 14.32 -11.83
C ALA A 79 -2.73 13.17 -11.44
N GLY A 80 -3.22 12.12 -10.77
CA GLY A 80 -2.42 10.94 -10.42
C GLY A 80 -2.34 10.71 -8.91
N LEU A 81 -2.69 9.49 -8.51
CA LEU A 81 -2.97 9.09 -7.14
C LEU A 81 -1.71 9.04 -6.27
N ARG A 82 -1.79 9.58 -5.06
CA ARG A 82 -0.77 9.55 -4.01
C ARG A 82 -1.45 9.03 -2.74
N VAL A 83 -1.06 7.86 -2.26
CA VAL A 83 -1.42 7.39 -0.90
C VAL A 83 -0.13 7.32 -0.09
N VAL A 84 -0.08 8.10 1.00
CA VAL A 84 1.02 8.18 1.96
C VAL A 84 0.50 7.71 3.30
N CYS A 85 1.19 6.78 3.96
CA CYS A 85 1.11 6.67 5.41
C CYS A 85 2.48 6.43 6.04
N SER A 86 3.16 7.49 6.46
CA SER A 86 4.15 7.43 7.55
C SER A 86 4.45 8.88 7.95
N PRO A 87 4.29 9.23 9.24
CA PRO A 87 5.28 8.87 10.26
C PRO A 87 4.69 8.54 11.65
N SER A 88 5.22 7.54 12.37
CA SER A 88 5.21 7.50 13.86
C SER A 88 3.88 7.51 14.68
N CYS A 89 2.68 7.47 14.10
CA CYS A 89 1.42 7.27 14.85
C CYS A 89 1.12 5.77 14.89
N TRP A 90 1.01 5.05 16.00
CA TRP A 90 0.63 5.45 17.35
C TRP A 90 1.75 5.01 18.31
N SER A 91 2.09 5.84 19.28
CA SER A 91 3.06 5.51 20.32
C SER A 91 2.70 4.18 20.99
N LEU A 92 3.72 3.39 21.34
CA LEU A 92 3.71 2.42 22.43
C LEU A 92 2.63 2.76 23.49
N SER A 93 1.61 1.91 23.62
CA SER A 93 1.12 1.37 24.91
C SER A 93 -0.02 0.38 24.71
#